data_AF-A0A376TIC4-F1
#
_entry.id   AF-A0A376TIC4-F1
#
_cell.length_a   1.000
_cell.length_b   1.000
_cell.length_c   1.000
_cell.angle_alpha   90.00
_cell.angle_beta   90.00
_cell.angle_gamma   90.00
#
_symmetry.space_group_name_H-M   'P 1'
#
loop_
_entity.id
_entity.type
_entity.pdbx_description
1 polymer ?
#
loop_
_entity_poly.entity_id
_entity_poly.type
_entity_poly.pdbx_seq_one_letter_code
_entity_poly.pdbx_strand_id
1 'polypeptide(L)'
;MRKLWNALRRPSARWSVLALVAIGIVIGIALIVLPHVGIKVTSTTEFCVSCHSMQPVYEEYKQSVHFQNASGVRAECHDCHIPPDIPGMVKRKLEASNDIYQTFIAHSIDTPEKFEAKRTELAEREWARMKENNSATCRSCHNYDAMDHAKQHPEAARQMKVAAKDNQSCIDCHKGIAHQLPDMSNGFRKQFDELRASANDSGDTLYSIDIKPIYAAKGDKEASGSLLPASEVKVLKRDGDWLQIEITGWTESAGRQRVLTQFPGKTHLVASIRGDVQQQVKTLEKNHRCRHQYRVEQVAGHCVDEERRHGERYQTDLGLCGFVVQRHL
;
A
#
# COMPACT_ATOMS: atom_id res chain seq x y z
N MET A 1 -4.53 -47.23 -29.56
CA MET A 1 -3.27 -46.51 -29.85
C MET A 1 -2.30 -47.25 -30.79
N ARG A 2 -1.97 -48.55 -30.60
CA ARG A 2 -1.03 -49.29 -31.49
C ARG A 2 -1.38 -49.24 -32.99
N LYS A 3 -2.67 -49.36 -33.37
CA LYS A 3 -3.11 -49.28 -34.79
C LYS A 3 -2.89 -47.90 -35.42
N LEU A 4 -3.08 -46.82 -34.66
CA LEU A 4 -2.86 -45.44 -35.11
C LEU A 4 -1.36 -45.17 -35.33
N TRP A 5 -0.52 -45.65 -34.40
CA TRP A 5 0.93 -45.51 -34.50
C TRP A 5 1.52 -46.33 -35.65
N ASN A 6 1.02 -47.54 -35.89
CA ASN A 6 1.42 -48.34 -37.04
C ASN A 6 0.99 -47.74 -38.38
N ALA A 7 -0.12 -46.99 -38.42
CA ALA A 7 -0.55 -46.26 -39.61
C ALA A 7 0.34 -45.04 -39.88
N LEU A 8 0.72 -44.28 -38.85
CA LEU A 8 1.59 -43.10 -38.96
C LEU A 8 3.05 -43.41 -39.35
N ARG A 9 3.57 -44.61 -39.01
CA ARG A 9 4.94 -45.03 -39.36
C ARG A 9 5.08 -45.68 -40.74
N ARG A 10 3.97 -45.94 -41.45
CA ARG A 10 4.02 -46.53 -42.78
C ARG A 10 4.43 -45.46 -43.80
N PRO A 11 5.48 -45.69 -44.63
CA PRO A 11 5.87 -44.73 -45.65
C PRO A 11 4.71 -44.49 -46.62
N SER A 12 4.51 -43.22 -47.00
CA SER A 12 3.38 -42.87 -47.85
C SER A 12 3.58 -43.45 -49.25
N ALA A 13 2.60 -44.23 -49.73
CA ALA A 13 2.65 -44.82 -51.06
C ALA A 13 2.29 -43.83 -52.20
N ARG A 14 1.86 -42.61 -51.83
CA ARG A 14 1.26 -41.63 -52.77
C ARG A 14 2.03 -40.31 -52.87
N TRP A 15 2.84 -39.97 -51.86
CA TRP A 15 3.58 -38.71 -51.78
C TRP A 15 5.07 -39.00 -51.66
N SER A 16 5.90 -38.27 -52.41
CA SER A 16 7.35 -38.37 -52.29
C SER A 16 7.81 -37.86 -50.92
N VAL A 17 8.96 -38.37 -50.45
CA VAL A 17 9.59 -37.90 -49.20
C VAL A 17 9.79 -36.38 -49.22
N LEU A 18 10.20 -35.83 -50.37
CA LEU A 18 10.37 -34.39 -50.55
C LEU A 18 9.06 -33.62 -50.38
N ALA A 19 7.95 -34.13 -50.90
CA ALA A 19 6.64 -33.48 -50.75
C ALA A 19 6.16 -33.51 -49.28
N LEU A 20 6.36 -34.62 -48.57
CA LEU A 20 6.03 -34.72 -47.14
C LEU A 20 6.89 -33.77 -46.28
N VAL A 21 8.18 -33.66 -46.58
CA VAL A 21 9.09 -32.72 -45.91
C VAL A 21 8.68 -31.27 -46.18
N ALA A 22 8.36 -30.93 -47.43
CA ALA A 22 7.89 -29.59 -47.79
C ALA A 22 6.60 -29.21 -47.04
N ILE A 23 5.61 -30.12 -46.99
CA ILE A 23 4.37 -29.91 -46.22
C ILE A 23 4.68 -29.76 -44.73
N GLY A 24 5.55 -30.60 -44.17
CA GLY A 24 5.98 -30.51 -42.78
C GLY A 24 6.62 -29.17 -42.44
N ILE A 25 7.45 -28.63 -43.33
CA ILE A 25 8.05 -27.30 -43.19
C ILE A 25 6.97 -26.22 -43.21
N VAL A 26 6.03 -26.26 -44.17
CA VAL A 26 4.94 -25.29 -44.24
C VAL A 26 4.07 -25.32 -42.98
N ILE A 27 3.70 -26.51 -42.50
CA ILE A 27 2.94 -26.67 -41.26
C ILE A 27 3.77 -26.16 -40.06
N GLY A 28 5.05 -26.49 -39.98
CA GLY A 28 5.94 -26.04 -38.92
C GLY A 28 6.06 -24.51 -38.86
N ILE A 29 6.24 -23.86 -40.01
CA ILE A 29 6.26 -22.40 -40.12
C ILE A 29 4.90 -21.84 -39.68
N ALA A 30 3.79 -22.39 -40.16
CA ALA A 30 2.46 -21.92 -39.78
C ALA A 30 2.21 -22.03 -38.26
N LEU A 31 2.63 -23.14 -37.63
CA LEU A 31 2.49 -23.36 -36.19
C LEU A 31 3.33 -22.40 -35.33
N ILE A 32 4.41 -21.83 -35.87
CA ILE A 32 5.24 -20.86 -35.16
C ILE A 32 4.75 -19.42 -35.44
N VAL A 33 4.51 -19.11 -36.72
CA VAL A 33 4.18 -17.75 -37.16
C VAL A 33 2.78 -17.35 -36.71
N LEU A 34 1.78 -18.23 -36.82
CA LEU A 34 0.39 -17.87 -36.47
C LEU A 34 0.24 -17.48 -35.00
N PRO A 35 0.73 -18.26 -34.02
CA PRO A 35 0.65 -17.86 -32.62
C PRO A 35 1.47 -16.60 -32.32
N HIS A 36 2.65 -16.45 -32.94
CA HIS A 36 3.49 -15.26 -32.74
C HIS A 36 2.79 -13.98 -33.21
N VAL A 37 2.19 -14.01 -34.40
CA VAL A 37 1.40 -12.89 -34.92
C VAL A 37 0.16 -12.65 -34.06
N GLY A 38 -0.55 -13.71 -33.65
CA GLY A 38 -1.71 -13.59 -32.76
C GLY A 38 -1.37 -12.94 -31.42
N ILE A 39 -0.24 -13.30 -30.81
CA ILE A 39 0.25 -12.66 -29.59
C ILE A 39 0.57 -11.19 -29.84
N LYS A 40 1.25 -10.87 -30.95
CA LYS A 40 1.59 -9.48 -31.28
C LYS A 40 0.35 -8.61 -31.46
N VAL A 41 -0.63 -9.07 -32.23
CA VAL A 41 -1.89 -8.34 -32.49
C VAL A 41 -2.69 -8.17 -31.19
N THR A 42 -2.81 -9.22 -30.37
CA THR A 42 -3.54 -9.14 -29.10
C THR A 42 -2.77 -8.40 -27.99
N SER A 43 -1.59 -7.85 -28.30
CA SER A 43 -0.79 -7.05 -27.36
C SER A 43 -0.70 -5.59 -27.79
N THR A 44 -1.32 -5.19 -28.91
CA THR A 44 -1.30 -3.79 -29.29
C THR A 44 -2.28 -2.98 -28.44
N THR A 45 -1.97 -1.70 -28.26
CA THR A 45 -2.84 -0.78 -27.54
C THR A 45 -4.22 -0.69 -28.19
N GLU A 46 -4.30 -0.72 -29.53
CA GLU A 46 -5.57 -0.72 -30.27
C GLU A 46 -6.46 -1.92 -29.92
N PHE A 47 -5.87 -3.11 -29.71
CA PHE A 47 -6.61 -4.27 -29.27
C PHE A 47 -7.10 -4.11 -27.83
N CYS A 48 -6.23 -3.65 -26.92
CA CYS A 48 -6.60 -3.42 -25.52
C CYS A 48 -7.75 -2.42 -25.38
N VAL A 49 -7.75 -1.33 -26.16
CA VAL A 49 -8.80 -0.31 -26.14
C VAL A 49 -9.96 -0.63 -27.09
N SER A 50 -10.02 -1.85 -27.64
CA SER A 50 -11.19 -2.25 -28.44
C SER A 50 -12.43 -2.51 -27.57
N CYS A 51 -12.23 -2.73 -26.27
CA CYS A 51 -13.30 -2.88 -25.30
C CYS A 51 -13.69 -1.53 -24.69
N HIS A 52 -14.99 -1.20 -24.66
CA HIS A 52 -15.50 0.07 -24.11
C HIS A 52 -15.07 0.33 -22.65
N SER A 53 -14.90 -0.72 -21.85
CA SER A 53 -14.45 -0.63 -20.45
C SER A 53 -13.01 -0.12 -20.30
N MET A 54 -12.19 -0.19 -21.35
CA MET A 54 -10.79 0.27 -21.36
C MET A 54 -10.63 1.71 -21.84
N GLN A 55 -11.68 2.34 -22.35
CA GLN A 55 -11.60 3.70 -22.90
C GLN A 55 -11.27 4.74 -21.83
N PRO A 56 -11.92 4.73 -20.65
CA PRO A 56 -11.55 5.62 -19.56
C PRO A 56 -10.09 5.43 -19.13
N VAL A 57 -9.62 4.17 -19.08
CA VAL A 57 -8.24 3.81 -18.72
C VAL A 57 -7.24 4.35 -19.74
N TYR A 58 -7.60 4.35 -21.03
CA TYR A 58 -6.79 4.93 -22.09
C TYR A 58 -6.71 6.46 -21.99
N GLU A 59 -7.82 7.14 -21.65
CA GLU A 59 -7.81 8.58 -21.40
C GLU A 59 -6.89 8.96 -20.23
N GLU A 60 -6.89 8.16 -19.15
CA GLU A 60 -5.96 8.34 -18.02
C GLU A 60 -4.50 8.14 -18.47
N TYR A 61 -4.23 7.07 -19.23
CA TYR A 61 -2.89 6.77 -19.74
C TYR A 61 -2.32 7.90 -20.61
N LYS A 62 -3.15 8.54 -21.44
CA LYS A 62 -2.75 9.67 -22.29
C LYS A 62 -2.24 10.88 -21.49
N GLN A 63 -2.63 11.01 -20.23
CA GLN A 63 -2.18 12.08 -19.35
C GLN A 63 -0.86 11.74 -18.63
N SER A 64 -0.36 10.52 -18.80
CA SER A 64 0.85 10.04 -18.12
C SER A 64 2.13 10.38 -18.88
N VAL A 65 3.25 10.42 -18.14
CA VAL A 65 4.60 10.56 -18.71
C VAL A 65 4.99 9.40 -19.63
N HIS A 66 4.32 8.25 -19.51
CA HIS A 66 4.57 7.09 -20.39
C HIS A 66 3.89 7.23 -21.76
N PHE A 67 2.92 8.15 -21.90
CA PHE A 67 2.30 8.49 -23.18
C PHE A 67 2.92 9.73 -23.83
N GLN A 68 3.18 10.77 -23.04
CA GLN A 68 3.74 12.04 -23.50
C GLN A 68 4.92 12.47 -22.63
N ASN A 69 6.11 12.52 -23.23
CA ASN A 69 7.35 12.92 -22.56
C ASN A 69 8.32 13.59 -23.52
N ALA A 70 9.38 14.17 -22.97
CA ALA A 70 10.39 14.91 -23.71
C ALA A 70 11.23 14.05 -24.68
N SER A 71 11.30 12.73 -24.47
CA SER A 71 12.10 11.82 -25.31
C SER A 71 11.37 11.37 -26.58
N GLY A 72 10.04 11.53 -26.63
CA GLY A 72 9.22 11.02 -27.73
C GLY A 72 9.03 9.50 -27.74
N VAL A 73 9.61 8.77 -26.77
CA VAL A 73 9.43 7.32 -26.61
C VAL A 73 8.13 7.06 -25.84
N ARG A 74 7.31 6.14 -26.33
CA ARG A 74 6.05 5.75 -25.70
C ARG A 74 6.11 4.30 -25.25
N ALA A 75 5.69 4.04 -24.02
CA ALA A 75 5.45 2.69 -23.54
C ALA A 75 3.97 2.36 -23.79
N GLU A 76 3.69 1.33 -24.57
CA GLU A 76 2.35 0.86 -24.92
C GLU A 76 1.74 0.00 -23.79
N CYS A 77 0.46 -0.34 -23.88
CA CYS A 77 -0.23 -1.11 -22.81
C CYS A 77 0.52 -2.41 -22.44
N HIS A 78 1.03 -3.14 -23.43
CA HIS A 78 1.75 -4.38 -23.20
C HIS A 78 3.11 -4.21 -22.51
N ASP A 79 3.79 -3.08 -22.71
CA ASP A 79 5.11 -2.84 -22.11
C ASP A 79 5.02 -2.82 -20.57
N CYS A 80 3.85 -2.47 -20.02
CA CYS A 80 3.58 -2.46 -18.59
C CYS A 80 2.82 -3.70 -18.10
N HIS A 81 1.82 -4.18 -18.85
CA HIS A 81 0.89 -5.22 -18.41
C HIS A 81 1.26 -6.65 -18.83
N ILE A 82 2.18 -6.84 -19.78
CA ILE A 82 2.60 -8.15 -20.28
C ILE A 82 4.08 -8.35 -19.98
N PRO A 83 4.46 -9.33 -19.12
CA PRO A 83 5.86 -9.60 -18.85
C PRO A 83 6.64 -9.93 -20.14
N PRO A 84 7.90 -9.47 -20.26
CA PRO A 84 8.70 -9.70 -21.47
C PRO A 84 9.21 -11.13 -21.58
N ASP A 85 9.22 -11.90 -20.49
CA ASP A 85 9.62 -13.30 -20.49
C ASP A 85 8.49 -14.21 -21.02
N ILE A 86 8.85 -15.26 -21.75
CA ILE A 86 7.87 -16.18 -22.37
C ILE A 86 6.93 -16.82 -21.32
N PRO A 87 7.41 -17.36 -20.17
CA PRO A 87 6.52 -17.94 -19.17
C PRO A 87 5.52 -16.92 -18.59
N GLY A 88 5.98 -15.74 -18.20
CA GLY A 88 5.16 -14.66 -17.66
C GLY A 88 4.15 -14.12 -18.68
N MET A 89 4.58 -13.95 -19.93
CA MET A 89 3.71 -13.57 -21.05
C MET A 89 2.58 -14.60 -21.24
N VAL A 90 2.90 -15.89 -21.29
CA VAL A 90 1.92 -16.97 -21.46
C VAL A 90 0.96 -17.02 -20.27
N LYS A 91 1.47 -16.94 -19.03
CA LYS A 91 0.65 -16.86 -17.81
C LYS A 91 -0.34 -15.70 -17.91
N ARG A 92 0.14 -14.49 -18.26
CA ARG A 92 -0.71 -13.29 -18.36
C ARG A 92 -1.77 -13.42 -19.46
N LYS A 93 -1.42 -13.99 -20.62
CA LYS A 93 -2.36 -14.22 -21.72
C LYS A 93 -3.45 -15.24 -21.35
N LEU A 94 -3.10 -16.26 -20.57
CA LEU A 94 -4.08 -17.21 -20.03
C LEU A 94 -5.00 -16.54 -19.00
N GLU A 95 -4.45 -15.75 -18.08
CA GLU A 95 -5.23 -14.97 -17.10
C GLU A 95 -6.17 -13.95 -17.77
N ALA A 96 -5.75 -13.37 -18.90
CA ALA A 96 -6.56 -12.44 -19.69
C ALA A 96 -7.85 -13.07 -20.22
N SER A 97 -7.94 -14.40 -20.30
CA SER A 97 -9.21 -15.07 -20.66
C SER A 97 -10.33 -14.78 -19.65
N ASN A 98 -9.99 -14.52 -18.39
CA ASN A 98 -10.97 -14.06 -17.40
C ASN A 98 -11.50 -12.67 -17.76
N ASP A 99 -10.67 -11.76 -18.28
CA ASP A 99 -11.12 -10.42 -18.68
C ASP A 99 -12.20 -10.51 -19.79
N ILE A 100 -12.09 -11.49 -20.70
CA ILE A 100 -13.11 -11.81 -21.71
C ILE A 100 -14.40 -12.31 -21.03
N TYR A 101 -14.30 -13.28 -20.12
CA TYR A 101 -15.46 -13.78 -19.36
C TYR A 101 -16.18 -12.66 -18.60
N GLN A 102 -15.42 -11.80 -17.91
CA GLN A 102 -15.94 -10.69 -17.13
C GLN A 102 -16.62 -9.63 -18.00
N THR A 103 -16.16 -9.46 -19.23
CA THR A 103 -16.70 -8.48 -20.19
C THR A 103 -17.96 -9.00 -20.88
N PHE A 104 -17.94 -10.24 -21.40
CA PHE A 104 -19.01 -10.76 -22.26
C PHE A 104 -20.07 -11.59 -21.53
N ILE A 105 -19.75 -12.15 -20.36
CA ILE A 105 -20.65 -13.06 -19.63
C ILE A 105 -21.08 -12.43 -18.31
N ALA A 106 -20.12 -12.00 -17.49
CA ALA A 106 -20.44 -11.47 -16.17
C ALA A 106 -20.84 -9.98 -16.17
N HIS A 107 -20.48 -9.23 -17.21
CA HIS A 107 -20.72 -7.78 -17.33
C HIS A 107 -20.32 -7.00 -16.06
N SER A 108 -19.12 -7.31 -15.54
CA SER A 108 -18.72 -6.87 -14.20
C SER A 108 -18.13 -5.46 -14.15
N ILE A 109 -17.74 -4.90 -15.30
CA ILE A 109 -17.14 -3.57 -15.48
C ILE A 109 -17.63 -2.88 -16.78
N ASP A 110 -18.85 -3.20 -17.22
CA ASP A 110 -19.44 -2.73 -18.48
C ASP A 110 -19.95 -1.27 -18.44
N THR A 111 -20.00 -0.65 -17.26
CA THR A 111 -20.30 0.78 -17.09
C THR A 111 -19.21 1.48 -16.29
N PRO A 112 -19.01 2.80 -16.46
CA PRO A 112 -18.04 3.57 -15.67
C PRO A 112 -18.25 3.43 -14.16
N GLU A 113 -19.50 3.37 -13.69
CA GLU A 113 -19.83 3.24 -12.27
C GLU A 113 -19.41 1.87 -11.73
N LYS A 114 -19.63 0.79 -12.50
CA LYS A 114 -19.18 -0.56 -12.12
C LYS A 114 -17.66 -0.69 -12.15
N PHE A 115 -17.01 -0.07 -13.14
CA PHE A 115 -15.54 0.00 -13.17
C PHE A 115 -15.00 0.71 -11.94
N GLU A 116 -15.55 1.88 -11.61
CA GLU A 116 -15.11 2.67 -10.46
C GLU A 116 -15.35 1.93 -9.15
N ALA A 117 -16.49 1.26 -9.00
CA ALA A 117 -16.79 0.42 -7.83
C ALA A 117 -15.78 -0.72 -7.63
N LYS A 118 -15.13 -1.18 -8.70
CA LYS A 118 -14.10 -2.23 -8.69
C LYS A 118 -12.68 -1.70 -8.81
N ARG A 119 -12.46 -0.38 -8.96
CA ARG A 119 -11.14 0.19 -9.28
C ARG A 119 -10.07 -0.25 -8.29
N THR A 120 -10.36 -0.20 -6.99
CA THR A 120 -9.42 -0.61 -5.94
C THR A 120 -9.05 -2.09 -6.06
N GLU A 121 -10.05 -2.97 -6.20
CA GLU A 121 -9.84 -4.42 -6.35
C GLU A 121 -8.96 -4.73 -7.58
N LEU A 122 -9.28 -4.11 -8.72
CA LEU A 122 -8.54 -4.29 -9.96
C LEU A 122 -7.11 -3.76 -9.85
N ALA A 123 -6.92 -2.57 -9.27
CA ALA A 123 -5.61 -1.99 -9.07
C ALA A 123 -4.74 -2.84 -8.14
N GLU A 124 -5.30 -3.31 -7.02
CA GLU A 124 -4.59 -4.19 -6.08
C GLU A 124 -4.17 -5.51 -6.73
N ARG A 125 -5.03 -6.10 -7.55
CA ARG A 125 -4.71 -7.31 -8.33
C ARG A 125 -3.54 -7.06 -9.29
N GLU A 126 -3.57 -5.96 -10.03
CA GLU A 126 -2.48 -5.61 -10.96
C GLU A 126 -1.18 -5.31 -10.21
N TRP A 127 -1.24 -4.60 -9.08
CA TRP A 127 -0.06 -4.31 -8.25
C TRP A 127 0.51 -5.57 -7.62
N ALA A 128 -0.34 -6.48 -7.13
CA ALA A 128 0.10 -7.76 -6.59
C ALA A 128 0.85 -8.58 -7.65
N ARG A 129 0.34 -8.65 -8.88
CA ARG A 129 1.02 -9.33 -9.98
C ARG A 129 2.35 -8.65 -10.34
N MET A 130 2.36 -7.33 -10.49
CA MET A 130 3.60 -6.58 -10.75
C MET A 130 4.59 -6.75 -9.61
N LYS A 131 4.16 -6.93 -8.36
CA LYS A 131 5.04 -7.21 -7.24
C LYS A 131 5.57 -8.64 -7.26
N GLU A 132 4.73 -9.63 -7.59
CA GLU A 132 5.10 -11.06 -7.66
C GLU A 132 6.29 -11.30 -8.59
N ASN A 133 6.32 -10.61 -9.75
CA ASN A 133 7.43 -10.71 -10.70
C ASN A 133 8.49 -9.61 -10.53
N ASN A 134 8.53 -8.97 -9.36
CA ASN A 134 9.46 -7.88 -9.04
C ASN A 134 9.50 -6.81 -10.14
N SER A 135 8.34 -6.26 -10.50
CA SER A 135 8.12 -5.23 -11.52
C SER A 135 8.97 -5.43 -12.78
N ALA A 136 9.02 -6.65 -13.31
CA ALA A 136 9.89 -7.00 -14.43
C ALA A 136 9.65 -6.12 -15.67
N THR A 137 8.39 -5.73 -15.91
CA THR A 137 7.99 -4.81 -16.98
C THR A 137 8.48 -3.38 -16.74
N CYS A 138 8.48 -2.88 -15.51
CA CYS A 138 9.08 -1.58 -15.20
C CYS A 138 10.59 -1.63 -15.42
N ARG A 139 11.25 -2.72 -14.96
CA ARG A 139 12.71 -2.88 -15.00
C ARG A 139 13.27 -3.12 -16.40
N SER A 140 12.46 -3.52 -17.38
CA SER A 140 12.91 -3.62 -18.77
C SER A 140 13.35 -2.26 -19.34
N CYS A 141 12.80 -1.16 -18.81
CA CYS A 141 13.19 0.21 -19.15
C CYS A 141 13.84 0.97 -17.98
N HIS A 142 13.44 0.68 -16.74
CA HIS A 142 13.86 1.36 -15.51
C HIS A 142 14.71 0.43 -14.62
N ASN A 143 15.86 0.01 -15.12
CA ASN A 143 16.79 -0.79 -14.33
C ASN A 143 17.57 0.09 -13.34
N TYR A 144 17.62 -0.31 -12.07
CA TYR A 144 18.37 0.40 -11.02
C TYR A 144 19.83 0.66 -11.39
N ASP A 145 20.52 -0.29 -12.02
CA ASP A 145 21.93 -0.16 -12.39
C ASP A 145 22.15 0.85 -13.53
N ALA A 146 21.11 1.13 -14.32
CA ALA A 146 21.14 2.07 -15.43
C ALA A 146 20.63 3.46 -15.04
N MET A 147 20.14 3.66 -13.81
CA MET A 147 19.65 4.96 -13.35
C MET A 147 20.81 5.89 -12.98
N ASP A 148 20.86 7.06 -13.61
CA ASP A 148 21.78 8.13 -13.22
C ASP A 148 21.22 8.89 -12.00
N HIS A 149 21.55 8.41 -10.80
CA HIS A 149 21.12 9.03 -9.54
C HIS A 149 21.64 10.46 -9.35
N ALA A 150 22.70 10.88 -10.06
CA ALA A 150 23.22 12.25 -9.96
C ALA A 150 22.30 13.27 -10.65
N LYS A 151 21.49 12.81 -11.62
CA LYS A 151 20.49 13.64 -12.32
C LYS A 151 19.10 13.59 -11.67
N GLN A 152 18.91 12.75 -10.67
CA GLN A 152 17.67 12.67 -9.91
C GLN A 152 17.60 13.79 -8.86
N HIS A 153 16.40 14.17 -8.46
CA HIS A 153 16.22 15.01 -7.29
C HIS A 153 16.89 14.36 -6.06
N PRO A 154 17.60 15.09 -5.18
CA PRO A 154 18.39 14.50 -4.10
C PRO A 154 17.62 13.52 -3.21
N GLU A 155 16.36 13.83 -2.90
CA GLU A 155 15.51 12.93 -2.12
C GLU A 155 15.15 11.65 -2.89
N ALA A 156 14.80 11.77 -4.17
CA ALA A 156 14.53 10.60 -5.00
C ALA A 156 15.79 9.71 -5.10
N ALA A 157 16.96 10.31 -5.32
CA ALA A 157 18.22 9.57 -5.35
C ALA A 157 18.50 8.81 -4.04
N ARG A 158 18.17 9.40 -2.87
CA ARG A 158 18.29 8.71 -1.57
C ARG A 158 17.37 7.50 -1.48
N GLN A 159 16.08 7.68 -1.76
CA GLN A 159 15.10 6.59 -1.69
C GLN A 159 15.39 5.50 -2.71
N MET A 160 15.76 5.86 -3.94
CA MET A 160 16.07 4.90 -4.99
C MET A 160 17.32 4.07 -4.70
N LYS A 161 18.33 4.63 -4.00
CA LYS A 161 19.49 3.85 -3.54
C LYS A 161 19.11 2.78 -2.50
N VAL A 162 18.17 3.09 -1.60
CA VAL A 162 17.64 2.11 -0.65
C VAL A 162 16.83 1.04 -1.39
N ALA A 163 15.93 1.46 -2.28
CA ALA A 163 15.12 0.54 -3.09
C ALA A 163 15.99 -0.40 -3.95
N ALA A 164 17.08 0.11 -4.55
CA ALA A 164 18.02 -0.69 -5.32
C ALA A 164 18.77 -1.70 -4.45
N LYS A 165 19.27 -1.27 -3.28
CA LYS A 165 19.96 -2.14 -2.32
C LYS A 165 19.08 -3.28 -1.84
N ASP A 166 17.82 -2.98 -1.54
CA ASP A 166 16.85 -3.93 -0.99
C ASP A 166 16.07 -4.70 -2.07
N ASN A 167 16.34 -4.41 -3.36
CA ASN A 167 15.61 -4.93 -4.52
C ASN A 167 14.08 -4.81 -4.35
N GLN A 168 13.60 -3.64 -3.91
CA GLN A 168 12.19 -3.38 -3.66
C GLN A 168 11.39 -3.35 -4.98
N SER A 169 10.11 -3.71 -4.95
CA SER A 169 9.29 -3.64 -6.16
C SER A 169 8.95 -2.18 -6.48
N CYS A 170 8.96 -1.78 -7.76
CA CYS A 170 8.67 -0.41 -8.16
C CYS A 170 7.27 0.04 -7.70
N ILE A 171 6.31 -0.90 -7.73
CA ILE A 171 4.90 -0.67 -7.37
C ILE A 171 4.67 -0.55 -5.87
N ASP A 172 5.67 -0.79 -5.02
CA ASP A 172 5.55 -0.57 -3.58
C ASP A 172 5.39 0.93 -3.26
N CYS A 173 6.02 1.80 -4.06
CA CYS A 173 5.92 3.25 -3.93
C CYS A 173 5.22 3.90 -5.13
N HIS A 174 5.49 3.46 -6.36
CA HIS A 174 4.96 4.08 -7.57
C HIS A 174 3.60 3.51 -7.95
N LYS A 175 2.57 3.81 -7.16
CA LYS A 175 1.18 3.48 -7.50
C LYS A 175 0.51 4.65 -8.21
N GLY A 176 -0.41 4.35 -9.14
CA GLY A 176 -1.11 5.39 -9.91
C GLY A 176 -0.23 6.12 -10.93
N ILE A 177 0.73 5.43 -11.55
CA ILE A 177 1.69 6.02 -12.51
C ILE A 177 1.02 6.47 -13.81
N ALA A 178 0.22 5.56 -14.40
CA ALA A 178 -0.42 5.76 -15.69
C ALA A 178 -1.95 5.84 -15.59
N HIS A 179 -2.50 5.41 -14.46
CA HIS A 179 -3.94 5.34 -14.22
C HIS A 179 -4.23 6.03 -12.90
N GLN A 180 -5.43 6.59 -12.77
CA GLN A 180 -5.85 7.30 -11.58
C GLN A 180 -5.78 6.35 -10.37
N LEU A 181 -5.07 6.81 -9.34
CA LEU A 181 -4.95 6.06 -8.08
C LEU A 181 -6.35 5.94 -7.44
N PRO A 182 -6.82 4.72 -7.13
CA PRO A 182 -8.09 4.56 -6.44
C PRO A 182 -8.07 5.21 -5.05
N ASP A 183 -9.25 5.51 -4.52
CA ASP A 183 -9.37 5.97 -3.13
C ASP A 183 -9.02 4.82 -2.18
N MET A 184 -7.76 4.83 -1.73
CA MET A 184 -7.21 3.87 -0.77
C MET A 184 -7.80 4.00 0.64
N SER A 185 -8.59 5.04 0.92
CA SER A 185 -9.18 5.27 2.23
C SER A 185 -10.55 4.61 2.42
N ASN A 186 -11.23 4.21 1.34
CA ASN A 186 -12.60 3.69 1.42
C ASN A 186 -12.71 2.39 2.24
N GLY A 187 -11.69 1.53 2.23
CA GLY A 187 -11.64 0.35 3.09
C GLY A 187 -11.51 0.72 4.58
N PHE A 188 -10.60 1.62 4.91
CA PHE A 188 -10.35 2.05 6.29
C PHE A 188 -11.50 2.87 6.87
N ARG A 189 -12.15 3.72 6.06
CA ARG A 189 -13.30 4.53 6.50
C ARG A 189 -14.47 3.64 6.92
N LYS A 190 -14.83 2.65 6.09
CA LYS A 190 -15.91 1.71 6.41
C LYS A 190 -15.58 0.88 7.65
N GLN A 191 -14.37 0.35 7.74
CA GLN A 191 -13.92 -0.38 8.93
C GLN A 191 -13.92 0.49 10.19
N PHE A 192 -13.54 1.77 10.07
CA PHE A 192 -13.55 2.72 11.16
C PHE A 192 -14.98 3.10 11.60
N ASP A 193 -15.90 3.24 10.65
CA ASP A 193 -17.32 3.48 10.93
C ASP A 193 -17.97 2.25 11.59
N GLU A 194 -17.63 1.04 11.15
CA GLU A 194 -18.04 -0.22 11.80
C GLU A 194 -17.46 -0.33 13.22
N LEU A 195 -16.20 0.05 13.42
CA LEU A 195 -15.57 0.09 14.75
C LEU A 195 -16.27 1.10 15.67
N ARG A 196 -16.61 2.30 15.16
CA ARG A 196 -17.40 3.28 15.90
C ARG A 196 -18.80 2.78 16.24
N ALA A 197 -19.46 2.10 15.31
CA ALA A 197 -20.81 1.57 15.53
C ALA A 197 -20.83 0.40 16.55
N SER A 198 -19.72 -0.32 16.67
CA SER A 198 -19.54 -1.43 17.61
C SER A 198 -18.87 -1.02 18.93
N ALA A 199 -18.53 0.27 19.08
CA ALA A 199 -17.93 0.82 20.28
C ALA A 199 -18.86 0.66 21.49
N ASN A 200 -18.29 0.24 22.62
CA ASN A 200 -19.02 0.05 23.86
C ASN A 200 -18.32 0.83 25.00
N ASP A 201 -19.10 1.61 25.74
CA ASP A 201 -18.63 2.47 26.83
C ASP A 201 -18.89 1.89 28.23
N SER A 202 -19.34 0.63 28.32
CA SER A 202 -19.79 0.00 29.57
C SER A 202 -18.68 -0.46 30.51
N GLY A 203 -17.43 -0.54 30.05
CA GLY A 203 -16.28 -0.99 30.85
C GLY A 203 -15.65 0.12 31.72
N ASP A 204 -14.94 -0.26 32.77
CA ASP A 204 -14.20 0.68 33.64
C ASP A 204 -12.92 1.22 33.00
N THR A 205 -12.40 0.51 32.00
CA THR A 205 -11.27 0.94 31.16
C THR A 205 -11.78 1.07 29.74
N LEU A 206 -11.63 2.25 29.16
CA LEU A 206 -12.08 2.58 27.81
C LEU A 206 -10.88 3.02 26.96
N TYR A 207 -11.01 2.85 25.65
CA TYR A 207 -10.05 3.33 24.67
C TYR A 207 -10.76 4.28 23.72
N SER A 208 -10.19 5.46 23.49
CA SER A 208 -10.74 6.41 22.52
C SER A 208 -10.59 5.89 21.08
N ILE A 209 -11.66 5.94 20.29
CA ILE A 209 -11.58 5.59 18.86
C ILE A 209 -11.11 6.80 18.02
N ASP A 210 -11.45 8.01 18.43
CA ASP A 210 -11.06 9.26 17.77
C ASP A 210 -10.45 10.28 18.74
N ILE A 211 -10.10 11.46 18.22
CA ILE A 211 -9.63 12.56 19.06
C ILE A 211 -10.83 13.12 19.85
N LYS A 212 -10.77 13.02 21.19
CA LYS A 212 -11.79 13.59 22.07
C LYS A 212 -11.30 14.84 22.79
N PRO A 213 -12.07 15.94 22.79
CA PRO A 213 -11.76 17.07 23.66
C PRO A 213 -11.91 16.65 25.13
N ILE A 214 -10.95 17.02 25.96
CA ILE A 214 -11.03 16.83 27.42
C ILE A 214 -11.24 18.20 28.08
N TYR A 215 -12.05 18.23 29.12
CA TYR A 215 -12.43 19.44 29.84
C TYR A 215 -12.04 19.31 31.31
N ALA A 216 -11.69 20.42 31.95
CA ALA A 216 -11.39 20.45 33.38
C ALA A 216 -12.66 20.25 34.22
N ALA A 217 -13.79 20.83 33.78
CA ALA A 217 -15.09 20.65 34.41
C ALA A 217 -16.22 20.45 33.40
N LYS A 218 -17.32 19.84 33.87
CA LYS A 218 -18.55 19.66 33.09
C LYS A 218 -19.14 21.04 32.77
N GLY A 219 -19.32 21.34 31.47
CA GLY A 219 -19.91 22.59 30.99
C GLY A 219 -18.91 23.68 30.60
N ASP A 220 -17.60 23.42 30.67
CA ASP A 220 -16.58 24.34 30.16
C ASP A 220 -16.72 24.56 28.66
N LYS A 221 -16.63 25.83 28.23
CA LYS A 221 -16.71 26.21 26.81
C LYS A 221 -15.43 25.92 26.03
N GLU A 222 -14.29 25.86 26.72
CA GLU A 222 -12.99 25.59 26.12
C GLU A 222 -12.44 24.23 26.56
N ALA A 223 -11.95 23.46 25.60
CA ALA A 223 -11.28 22.20 25.89
C ALA A 223 -9.91 22.48 26.54
N SER A 224 -9.68 21.82 27.68
CA SER A 224 -8.40 21.81 28.39
C SER A 224 -7.33 21.00 27.66
N GLY A 225 -7.72 20.22 26.66
CA GLY A 225 -6.81 19.39 25.88
C GLY A 225 -7.53 18.48 24.89
N SER A 226 -6.80 17.49 24.40
CA SER A 226 -7.37 16.42 23.57
C SER A 226 -6.77 15.07 23.93
N LEU A 227 -7.64 14.09 24.13
CA LEU A 227 -7.32 12.67 24.17
C LEU A 227 -7.14 12.18 22.72
N LEU A 228 -6.05 11.48 22.44
CA LEU A 228 -5.72 11.01 21.09
C LEU A 228 -6.33 9.63 20.82
N PRO A 229 -6.43 9.14 19.58
CA PRO A 229 -6.98 7.82 19.28
C PRO A 229 -6.14 6.71 19.93
N ALA A 230 -6.79 5.59 20.25
CA ALA A 230 -6.24 4.43 20.94
C ALA A 230 -5.64 4.74 22.33
N SER A 231 -6.15 5.77 23.00
CA SER A 231 -5.70 6.16 24.33
C SER A 231 -6.55 5.49 25.40
N GLU A 232 -5.88 4.78 26.30
CA GLU A 232 -6.50 4.14 27.46
C GLU A 232 -6.89 5.18 28.52
N VAL A 233 -8.13 5.11 29.01
CA VAL A 233 -8.64 5.93 30.10
C VAL A 233 -9.42 5.07 31.10
N LYS A 234 -9.29 5.39 32.38
CA LYS A 234 -10.07 4.74 33.44
C LYS A 234 -11.25 5.61 33.82
N VAL A 235 -12.46 5.05 33.86
CA VAL A 235 -13.67 5.78 34.22
C VAL A 235 -13.82 5.83 35.74
N LEU A 236 -13.82 7.04 36.29
CA LEU A 236 -14.01 7.30 37.72
C LEU A 236 -15.48 7.52 38.08
N LYS A 237 -16.23 8.21 37.22
CA LYS A 237 -17.65 8.52 37.44
C LYS A 237 -18.38 8.72 36.12
N ARG A 238 -19.65 8.34 36.08
CA ARG A 238 -20.56 8.56 34.94
C ARG A 238 -21.66 9.53 35.35
N ASP A 239 -21.85 10.61 34.59
CA ASP A 239 -22.84 11.66 34.85
C ASP A 239 -23.51 12.10 33.54
N GLY A 240 -24.53 11.35 33.13
CA GLY A 240 -25.24 11.54 31.86
C GLY A 240 -24.32 11.26 30.68
N ASP A 241 -24.15 12.25 29.81
CA ASP A 241 -23.24 12.20 28.65
C ASP A 241 -21.78 12.48 29.00
N TRP A 242 -21.45 12.67 30.28
CA TRP A 242 -20.11 13.02 30.73
C TRP A 242 -19.48 11.89 31.55
N LEU A 243 -18.22 11.63 31.28
CA LEU A 243 -17.38 10.67 31.97
C LEU A 243 -16.27 11.43 32.68
N GLN A 244 -16.19 11.27 33.99
CA GLN A 244 -14.99 11.66 34.73
C GLN A 244 -13.96 10.56 34.55
N ILE A 245 -12.81 10.92 34.00
CA ILE A 245 -11.77 9.97 33.59
C ILE A 245 -10.46 10.26 34.30
N GLU A 246 -9.67 9.19 34.44
CA GLU A 246 -8.27 9.20 34.82
C GLU A 246 -7.43 8.82 33.62
N ILE A 247 -6.46 9.68 33.28
CA ILE A 247 -5.51 9.47 32.21
C ILE A 247 -4.15 9.29 32.85
N THR A 248 -3.49 8.17 32.57
CA THR A 248 -2.13 7.89 33.04
C THR A 248 -1.17 8.03 31.87
N GLY A 249 -0.06 8.74 32.07
CA GLY A 249 0.96 8.84 31.05
C GLY A 249 2.20 9.61 31.48
N TRP A 250 3.26 9.39 30.71
CA TRP A 250 4.58 9.96 30.93
C TRP A 250 4.72 11.29 30.23
N THR A 251 5.32 12.28 30.89
CA THR A 251 5.74 13.52 30.23
C THR A 251 7.21 13.83 30.47
N GLU A 252 7.79 14.64 29.59
CA GLU A 252 9.16 15.14 29.78
C GLU A 252 9.17 16.18 30.91
N SER A 253 10.08 16.03 31.87
CA SER A 253 10.19 16.95 33.02
C SER A 253 10.73 18.34 32.60
N ALA A 254 11.38 18.46 31.45
CA ALA A 254 11.82 19.73 30.86
C ALA A 254 11.47 19.78 29.36
N GLY A 255 10.73 20.82 28.93
CA GLY A 255 10.34 21.01 27.53
C GLY A 255 8.88 20.67 27.22
N ARG A 256 8.62 19.53 26.59
CA ARG A 256 7.31 19.10 26.03
C ARG A 256 6.29 18.64 27.09
N GLN A 257 6.15 19.39 28.18
CA GLN A 257 5.27 19.05 29.31
C GLN A 257 3.79 18.93 28.90
N ARG A 258 3.37 19.57 27.80
CA ARG A 258 1.98 19.60 27.32
C ARG A 258 1.47 18.29 26.71
N VAL A 259 2.29 17.24 26.66
CA VAL A 259 1.92 15.97 26.01
C VAL A 259 2.26 14.79 26.91
N LEU A 260 1.31 13.86 27.02
CA LEU A 260 1.47 12.58 27.67
C LEU A 260 1.80 11.50 26.66
N THR A 261 2.66 10.58 27.06
CA THR A 261 3.07 9.40 26.30
C THR A 261 2.73 8.15 27.07
N GLN A 262 2.34 7.09 26.37
CA GLN A 262 1.92 5.84 27.03
C GLN A 262 3.10 5.14 27.70
N PHE A 263 4.29 5.26 27.13
CA PHE A 263 5.51 4.61 27.61
C PHE A 263 6.65 5.61 27.72
N PRO A 264 7.54 5.46 28.71
CA PRO A 264 8.70 6.32 28.86
C PRO A 264 9.62 6.19 27.63
N GLY A 265 10.10 7.32 27.13
CA GLY A 265 11.00 7.42 25.98
C GLY A 265 10.38 7.10 24.61
N LYS A 266 9.07 6.79 24.52
CA LYS A 266 8.40 6.49 23.24
C LYS A 266 7.52 7.66 22.76
N THR A 267 7.29 7.73 21.45
CA THR A 267 6.45 8.74 20.79
C THR A 267 4.97 8.37 20.70
N HIS A 268 4.50 7.34 21.41
CA HIS A 268 3.08 7.00 21.49
C HIS A 268 2.35 8.00 22.38
N LEU A 269 1.71 9.00 21.75
CA LEU A 269 1.04 10.10 22.44
C LEU A 269 -0.37 9.65 22.89
N VAL A 270 -0.73 9.95 24.13
CA VAL A 270 -2.01 9.57 24.74
C VAL A 270 -2.93 10.80 24.86
N ALA A 271 -2.40 11.90 25.40
CA ALA A 271 -3.17 13.12 25.52
C ALA A 271 -2.30 14.35 25.33
N SER A 272 -2.92 15.44 24.90
CA SER A 272 -2.35 16.78 24.92
C SER A 272 -3.14 17.64 25.88
N ILE A 273 -2.46 18.42 26.70
CA ILE A 273 -3.06 19.23 27.77
C ILE A 273 -2.50 20.64 27.70
N ARG A 274 -3.36 21.64 27.92
CA ARG A 274 -2.92 23.03 28.05
C ARG A 274 -2.14 23.22 29.36
N GLY A 275 -1.13 24.09 29.32
CA GLY A 275 -0.17 24.26 30.43
C GLY A 275 -0.77 24.83 31.72
N ASP A 276 -1.90 25.52 31.62
CA ASP A 276 -2.66 26.08 32.73
C ASP A 276 -3.39 25.01 33.58
N VAL A 277 -3.76 23.87 32.99
CA VAL A 277 -4.47 22.78 33.68
C VAL A 277 -3.51 21.74 34.28
N GLN A 278 -2.20 21.85 34.00
CA GLN A 278 -1.18 20.97 34.60
C GLN A 278 -1.03 21.10 36.12
N GLN A 279 -1.57 22.16 36.72
CA GLN A 279 -1.52 22.34 38.17
C GLN A 279 -2.40 21.34 38.95
N GLN A 280 -3.30 20.62 38.26
CA GLN A 280 -4.16 19.58 38.84
C GLN A 280 -3.56 18.16 38.74
N VAL A 281 -2.33 18.04 38.24
CA VAL A 281 -1.68 16.74 38.03
C VAL A 281 -1.16 16.16 39.35
N LYS A 282 -1.45 14.88 39.60
CA LYS A 282 -0.78 14.11 40.66
C LYS A 282 0.43 13.37 40.06
N THR A 283 1.63 13.69 40.53
CA THR A 283 2.83 12.92 40.18
C THR A 283 2.76 11.57 40.88
N LEU A 284 2.78 10.48 40.11
CA LEU A 284 2.70 9.12 40.65
C LEU A 284 4.11 8.55 40.89
N GLU A 285 5.05 8.79 39.98
CA GLU A 285 6.44 8.33 40.12
C GLU A 285 7.43 9.25 39.37
N LYS A 286 8.60 9.50 39.97
CA LYS A 286 9.74 10.18 39.30
C LYS A 286 10.80 9.15 38.99
N ASN A 287 11.02 8.85 37.71
CA ASN A 287 12.03 7.89 37.32
C ASN A 287 13.33 8.60 36.89
N HIS A 288 14.41 8.34 37.61
CA HIS A 288 15.69 9.04 37.47
C HIS A 288 16.63 8.44 36.40
N ARG A 289 16.14 7.56 35.51
CA ARG A 289 16.97 6.95 34.46
C ARG A 289 16.25 6.89 33.12
N CYS A 290 16.58 7.83 32.23
CA CYS A 290 16.48 7.63 30.79
C CYS A 290 17.90 7.59 30.19
N ARG A 291 18.65 6.53 30.48
CA ARG A 291 19.67 6.07 29.52
C ARG A 291 18.90 5.28 28.47
N HIS A 292 19.01 5.69 27.22
CA HIS A 292 18.39 5.05 26.07
C HIS A 292 18.59 3.52 26.16
N GLN A 293 17.56 2.80 26.60
CA GLN A 293 17.58 1.36 26.70
C GLN A 293 17.06 0.81 25.38
N TYR A 294 17.86 0.98 24.32
CA TYR A 294 17.73 0.14 23.15
C TYR A 294 18.15 -1.27 23.59
N ARG A 295 17.21 -2.20 23.69
CA ARG A 295 17.56 -3.62 23.59
C ARG A 295 17.93 -3.84 22.12
N VAL A 296 19.20 -3.66 21.81
CA VAL A 296 19.80 -4.12 20.55
C VAL A 296 19.88 -5.64 20.68
N GLU A 297 18.92 -6.36 20.11
CA GLU A 297 19.19 -7.73 19.71
C GLU A 297 20.27 -7.67 18.64
N GLN A 298 21.37 -8.34 18.94
CA GLN A 298 22.61 -8.35 18.18
C GLN A 298 22.35 -9.02 16.83
N VAL A 299 22.15 -8.23 15.78
CA VAL A 299 22.31 -8.69 14.39
C VAL A 299 23.46 -7.87 13.80
N ALA A 300 24.47 -8.58 13.33
CA ALA A 300 25.77 -8.06 12.96
C ALA A 300 25.71 -6.91 11.93
N GLY A 301 26.50 -5.84 12.18
CA GLY A 301 26.98 -4.93 11.14
C GLY A 301 26.76 -3.43 11.40
N HIS A 302 27.79 -2.76 11.91
CA HIS A 302 28.13 -1.33 11.78
C HIS A 302 27.07 -0.26 12.15
N CYS A 303 27.24 0.35 13.33
CA CYS A 303 26.65 1.66 13.66
C CYS A 303 27.68 2.77 13.36
N VAL A 304 27.28 3.76 12.56
CA VAL A 304 27.98 5.04 12.40
C VAL A 304 27.49 5.95 13.52
N ASP A 305 28.41 6.40 14.38
CA ASP A 305 28.16 7.40 15.43
C ASP A 305 27.84 8.76 14.79
N GLU A 306 26.67 9.32 15.10
CA GLU A 306 26.39 10.74 14.91
C GLU A 306 26.22 11.36 16.30
N GLU A 307 27.30 11.96 16.81
CA GLU A 307 27.36 12.71 18.07
C GLU A 307 26.31 13.83 18.09
N ARG A 308 25.14 13.56 18.68
CA ARG A 308 24.21 14.61 19.13
C ARG A 308 24.31 14.80 20.63
N ARG A 309 24.83 15.97 20.99
CA ARG A 309 24.94 16.54 22.35
C ARG A 309 23.86 16.04 23.31
N HIS A 310 24.30 15.33 24.33
CA HIS A 310 23.50 14.91 25.47
C HIS A 310 23.08 16.12 26.33
N GLY A 311 21.80 16.46 26.27
CA GLY A 311 21.08 17.07 27.40
C GLY A 311 20.25 15.96 28.05
N GLU A 312 20.43 15.75 29.35
CA GLU A 312 19.67 14.76 30.11
C GLU A 312 18.16 15.07 30.01
N ARG A 313 17.39 14.20 29.33
CA ARG A 313 15.93 14.30 29.27
C ARG A 313 15.32 13.51 30.40
N TYR A 314 14.85 14.24 31.40
CA TYR A 314 14.13 13.74 32.55
C TYR A 314 12.68 13.42 32.14
N GLN A 315 12.10 12.31 32.63
CA GLN A 315 10.69 11.97 32.43
C GLN A 315 9.99 11.67 33.76
N THR A 316 8.74 12.09 33.85
CA THR A 316 7.90 11.95 35.04
C THR A 316 6.63 11.20 34.68
N ASP A 317 6.24 10.23 35.50
CA ASP A 317 4.93 9.58 35.38
C ASP A 317 3.86 10.44 36.05
N LEU A 318 2.81 10.76 35.30
CA LEU A 318 1.73 11.62 35.74
C LEU A 318 0.39 10.87 35.67
N GLY A 319 -0.27 10.82 36.82
CA GLY A 319 -1.68 10.47 36.92
C GLY A 319 -2.50 11.74 36.91
N LEU A 320 -3.26 11.95 35.84
CA LEU A 320 -4.22 13.04 35.76
C LEU A 320 -5.60 12.49 36.12
N CYS A 321 -6.04 12.81 37.33
CA CYS A 321 -7.38 12.48 37.80
C CYS A 321 -8.31 13.69 37.64
N GLY A 322 -9.53 13.45 37.17
CA GLY A 322 -10.63 14.40 37.32
C GLY A 322 -11.04 15.17 36.07
N PHE A 323 -10.46 14.88 34.90
CA PHE A 323 -10.93 15.44 33.63
C PHE A 323 -12.26 14.85 33.23
N VAL A 324 -13.03 15.61 32.48
CA VAL A 324 -14.34 15.17 31.97
C VAL A 324 -14.31 15.10 30.45
N VAL A 325 -14.82 14.00 29.90
CA VAL A 325 -14.95 13.77 28.45
C VAL A 325 -16.40 13.35 28.14
N GLN A 326 -16.87 13.64 26.94
CA GLN A 326 -18.21 13.18 26.52
C GLN A 326 -18.20 11.69 26.12
N ARG A 327 -19.34 11.03 26.36
CA ARG A 327 -19.53 9.57 26.34
C ARG A 327 -19.32 8.85 24.99
N HIS A 328 -19.27 9.56 23.88
CA HIS A 328 -19.15 8.96 22.54
C HIS A 328 -17.72 8.49 22.22
N LEU A 329 -17.05 7.79 23.14
CA LEU A 329 -15.69 7.26 22.98
C LEU A 329 -15.61 6.16 21.91
#